data_AF-A0A522I7T2-F1
#
_entry.id   AF-A0A522I7T2-F1
#
_cell.length_a   1.000
_cell.length_b   1.000
_cell.length_c   1.000
_cell.angle_alpha   90.00
_cell.angle_beta   90.00
_cell.angle_gamma   90.00
#
_symmetry.space_group_name_H-M   'P 1'
#
loop_
_entity.id
_entity.type
_entity.pdbx_description
1 polymer ?
#
loop_
_entity_poly.entity_id
_entity_poly.type
_entity_poly.pdbx_seq_one_letter_code
_entity_poly.pdbx_strand_id
1 'polypeptide(L)'
;MRKWIGIAVGTAFALGGSGQAMAARPSNQQVRQLFEVMHLGQMFGQMNSQMAGIMGQAVPCVPASYWQNFIDASNSEQLLGKMVPVYQAHFTAEDVAGLLKFYKSPLGQKVITQMPITMAQGMKIGQQWGRQRGEAMIKELQHKGTLDAEGRCPGSPAAKLPSTAPDPGH
;
A
#
# COMPACT_ATOMS: atom_id res chain seq x y z
N MET A 1 -61.72 49.90 25.96
CA MET A 1 -61.01 49.44 24.74
C MET A 1 -59.56 49.13 25.12
N ARG A 2 -59.23 47.84 25.24
CA ARG A 2 -57.91 47.34 25.67
C ARG A 2 -56.91 47.45 24.50
N LYS A 3 -55.83 48.22 24.67
CA LYS A 3 -54.66 48.18 23.78
C LYS A 3 -53.53 47.43 24.51
N TRP A 4 -53.18 46.26 23.98
CA TRP A 4 -52.08 45.44 24.45
C TRP A 4 -50.78 45.98 23.81
N ILE A 5 -49.81 46.38 24.63
CA ILE A 5 -48.45 46.70 24.18
C ILE A 5 -47.66 45.41 24.29
N GLY A 6 -47.28 44.85 23.14
CA GLY A 6 -46.41 43.69 23.04
C GLY A 6 -44.97 44.08 23.36
N ILE A 7 -44.32 43.30 24.22
CA ILE A 7 -42.87 43.30 24.39
C ILE A 7 -42.36 42.00 23.76
N ALA A 8 -41.77 42.13 22.57
CA ALA A 8 -40.97 41.09 21.96
C ALA A 8 -39.60 41.08 22.63
N VAL A 9 -39.34 40.11 23.51
CA VAL A 9 -37.98 39.81 23.97
C VAL A 9 -37.39 38.81 22.98
N GLY A 10 -36.64 39.35 22.01
CA GLY A 10 -35.72 38.57 21.21
C GLY A 10 -34.61 38.05 22.11
N THR A 11 -34.51 36.73 22.25
CA THR A 11 -33.31 36.11 22.80
C THR A 11 -32.65 35.32 21.69
N ALA A 12 -31.50 35.83 21.26
CA ALA A 12 -30.65 35.23 20.26
C ALA A 12 -30.24 33.82 20.72
N PHE A 13 -30.61 32.80 19.93
CA PHE A 13 -29.99 31.49 20.03
C PHE A 13 -28.58 31.64 19.45
N ALA A 14 -27.61 31.81 20.35
CA ALA A 14 -26.20 31.79 20.01
C ALA A 14 -25.87 30.45 19.35
N LEU A 15 -25.29 30.53 18.15
CA LEU A 15 -24.65 29.43 17.45
C LEU A 15 -23.58 28.83 18.38
N GLY A 16 -23.92 27.73 19.03
CA GLY A 16 -22.95 26.84 19.67
C GLY A 16 -22.12 26.18 18.59
N GLY A 17 -21.12 26.90 18.07
CA GLY A 17 -20.04 26.29 17.32
C GLY A 17 -19.35 25.30 18.25
N SER A 18 -19.70 24.02 18.11
CA SER A 18 -18.88 22.93 18.64
C SER A 18 -17.53 23.04 17.92
N GLY A 19 -16.60 23.78 18.53
CA GLY A 19 -15.19 23.66 18.21
C GLY A 19 -14.85 22.20 18.45
N GLN A 20 -14.79 21.42 17.38
CA GLN A 20 -14.14 20.12 17.44
C GLN A 20 -12.73 20.43 17.93
N ALA A 21 -12.44 20.10 19.18
CA ALA A 21 -11.08 20.12 19.68
C ALA A 21 -10.27 19.30 18.67
N MET A 22 -9.37 19.97 17.92
CA MET A 22 -8.54 19.29 16.94
C MET A 22 -7.80 18.19 17.70
N ALA A 23 -8.06 16.93 17.33
CA ALA A 23 -7.42 15.80 17.97
C ALA A 23 -5.91 15.97 17.94
N ALA A 24 -5.24 15.60 19.03
CA ALA A 24 -3.81 15.87 19.18
C ALA A 24 -3.03 15.08 18.13
N ARG A 25 -1.94 15.67 17.60
CA ARG A 25 -1.03 14.92 16.71
C ARG A 25 -0.19 13.95 17.53
N PRO A 26 0.16 12.77 16.99
CA PRO A 26 1.02 11.83 17.67
C PRO A 26 2.44 12.38 17.80
N SER A 27 3.08 12.11 18.93
CA SER A 27 4.48 12.48 19.14
C SER A 27 5.42 11.68 18.23
N ASN A 28 6.61 12.22 17.95
CA ASN A 28 7.66 11.50 17.21
C ASN A 28 7.98 10.14 17.86
N GLN A 29 8.02 10.10 19.20
CA GLN A 29 8.29 8.88 19.95
C GLN A 29 7.19 7.84 19.78
N GLN A 30 5.91 8.23 19.84
CA GLN A 30 4.80 7.29 19.62
C GLN A 30 4.84 6.67 18.23
N VAL A 31 5.11 7.48 17.20
CA VAL A 31 5.21 6.98 15.82
C VAL A 31 6.42 6.06 15.65
N ARG A 32 7.58 6.41 16.21
CA ARG A 32 8.76 5.53 16.18
C ARG A 32 8.51 4.19 16.90
N GLN A 33 7.84 4.23 18.03
CA GLN A 33 7.46 3.01 18.74
C GLN A 33 6.49 2.17 17.90
N LEU A 34 5.58 2.80 17.15
CA LEU A 34 4.69 2.08 16.23
C LEU A 34 5.51 1.36 15.13
N PHE A 35 6.51 2.03 14.56
CA PHE A 35 7.40 1.42 13.57
C PHE A 35 8.18 0.23 14.12
N GLU A 36 8.65 0.33 15.36
CA GLU A 36 9.37 -0.72 16.05
C GLU A 36 8.49 -1.97 16.26
N VAL A 37 7.27 -1.80 16.79
CA VAL A 37 6.37 -2.95 17.04
C VAL A 37 5.84 -3.58 15.75
N MET A 38 5.83 -2.82 14.65
CA MET A 38 5.52 -3.31 13.31
C MET A 38 6.76 -3.89 12.59
N HIS A 39 7.94 -3.84 13.21
CA HIS A 39 9.21 -4.31 12.67
C HIS A 39 9.61 -3.70 11.31
N LEU A 40 9.30 -2.41 11.09
CA LEU A 40 9.55 -1.75 9.80
C LEU A 40 11.05 -1.71 9.42
N GLY A 41 11.95 -1.55 10.39
CA GLY A 41 13.40 -1.62 10.11
C GLY A 41 13.85 -3.00 9.62
N GLN A 42 13.32 -4.08 10.21
CA GLN A 42 13.58 -5.43 9.74
C GLN A 42 13.01 -5.65 8.33
N MET A 43 11.82 -5.13 8.06
CA MET A 43 11.21 -5.17 6.73
C MET A 43 12.10 -4.48 5.68
N PHE A 44 12.67 -3.32 6.01
CA PHE A 44 13.61 -2.63 5.12
C PHE A 44 14.90 -3.42 4.90
N GLY A 45 15.45 -4.06 5.93
CA GLY A 45 16.62 -4.94 5.77
C GLY A 45 16.34 -6.15 4.87
N GLN A 46 15.16 -6.75 4.99
CA GLN A 46 14.72 -7.85 4.10
C GLN A 46 14.57 -7.37 2.65
N MET A 47 13.92 -6.22 2.44
CA MET A 47 13.79 -5.61 1.12
C MET A 47 15.15 -5.27 0.51
N ASN A 48 16.08 -4.76 1.32
CA ASN A 48 17.44 -4.47 0.87
C ASN A 48 18.17 -5.75 0.46
N SER A 49 18.04 -6.83 1.24
CA SER A 49 18.68 -8.10 0.92
C SER A 49 18.17 -8.68 -0.40
N GLN A 50 16.86 -8.58 -0.66
CA GLN A 50 16.28 -8.98 -1.94
C GLN A 50 16.82 -8.14 -3.10
N MET A 51 16.80 -6.81 -2.94
CA MET A 51 17.29 -5.89 -3.98
C MET A 51 18.79 -6.07 -4.22
N ALA A 52 19.57 -6.30 -3.17
CA ALA A 52 21.00 -6.56 -3.25
C ALA A 52 21.32 -7.82 -4.04
N GLY A 53 20.51 -8.87 -3.91
CA GLY A 53 20.64 -10.07 -4.73
C GLY A 53 20.41 -9.78 -6.23
N ILE A 54 19.37 -9.01 -6.55
CA ILE A 54 19.05 -8.61 -7.92
C ILE A 54 20.16 -7.73 -8.51
N MET A 55 20.60 -6.72 -7.76
CA MET A 55 21.64 -5.77 -8.20
C MET A 55 23.01 -6.42 -8.31
N GLY A 56 23.35 -7.34 -7.41
CA GLY A 56 24.59 -8.11 -7.50
C GLY A 56 24.66 -9.00 -8.74
N GLN A 57 23.52 -9.53 -9.21
CA GLN A 57 23.45 -10.27 -10.48
C GLN A 57 23.53 -9.34 -11.69
N ALA A 58 22.88 -8.17 -11.62
CA ALA A 58 22.86 -7.21 -12.72
C ALA A 58 24.21 -6.48 -12.91
N VAL A 59 24.93 -6.21 -11.82
CA VAL A 59 26.19 -5.45 -11.81
C VAL A 59 27.27 -6.22 -11.02
N PRO A 60 27.81 -7.31 -11.59
CA PRO A 60 28.68 -8.25 -10.86
C PRO A 60 30.07 -7.68 -10.50
N CYS A 61 30.47 -6.56 -11.09
CA CYS A 61 31.74 -5.89 -10.76
C CYS A 61 31.71 -5.11 -9.43
N VAL A 62 30.52 -4.84 -8.89
CA VAL A 62 30.36 -4.17 -7.59
C VAL A 62 30.29 -5.24 -6.49
N PRO A 63 31.09 -5.13 -5.41
CA PRO A 63 31.07 -6.10 -4.32
C PRO A 63 29.69 -6.26 -3.69
N ALA A 64 29.31 -7.50 -3.36
CA ALA A 64 28.02 -7.80 -2.76
C ALA A 64 27.76 -7.00 -1.45
N SER A 65 28.82 -6.73 -0.69
CA SER A 65 28.76 -5.95 0.56
C SER A 65 28.29 -4.51 0.33
N TYR A 66 28.57 -3.91 -0.83
CA TYR A 66 28.10 -2.57 -1.18
C TYR A 66 26.56 -2.54 -1.23
N TRP A 67 25.97 -3.52 -1.91
CA TRP A 67 24.51 -3.64 -2.02
C TRP A 67 23.87 -4.04 -0.69
N GLN A 68 24.49 -4.96 0.06
CA GLN A 68 24.00 -5.39 1.37
C GLN A 68 23.95 -4.24 2.40
N ASN A 69 24.87 -3.29 2.29
CA ASN A 69 24.94 -2.13 3.18
C ASN A 69 24.20 -0.90 2.63
N PHE A 70 23.52 -1.00 1.48
CA PHE A 70 22.82 0.12 0.87
C PHE A 70 21.71 0.69 1.77
N ILE A 71 20.99 -0.18 2.49
CA ILE A 71 20.10 0.21 3.59
C ILE A 71 20.64 -0.42 4.88
N ASP A 72 21.67 0.20 5.44
CA ASP A 72 22.16 -0.15 6.77
C ASP A 72 21.22 0.40 7.89
N ALA A 73 21.62 0.20 9.15
CA ALA A 73 20.85 0.67 10.30
C ALA A 73 20.66 2.21 10.30
N SER A 74 21.68 2.98 9.90
CA SER A 74 21.60 4.44 9.84
C SER A 74 20.66 4.91 8.71
N ASN A 75 20.76 4.30 7.53
CA ASN A 75 19.85 4.58 6.41
C ASN A 75 18.40 4.18 6.74
N SER A 76 18.20 3.05 7.41
CA SER A 76 16.88 2.64 7.91
C SER A 76 16.30 3.67 8.89
N GLU A 77 17.07 4.12 9.87
CA GLU A 77 16.62 5.16 10.82
C GLU A 77 16.33 6.49 10.12
N GLN A 78 17.13 6.86 9.12
CA GLN A 78 16.87 8.06 8.32
C GLN A 78 15.56 7.93 7.54
N LEU A 79 15.30 6.78 6.92
CA LEU A 79 14.06 6.51 6.18
C LEU A 79 12.84 6.52 7.11
N LEU A 80 12.92 5.83 8.25
CA LEU A 80 11.87 5.85 9.28
C LEU A 80 11.63 7.27 9.78
N GLY A 81 12.69 8.06 10.00
CA GLY A 81 12.58 9.48 10.36
C GLY A 81 11.78 10.29 9.34
N LYS A 82 11.96 10.04 8.04
CA LYS A 82 11.18 10.69 6.97
C LYS A 82 9.71 10.26 6.93
N MET A 83 9.39 9.06 7.42
CA MET A 83 8.01 8.56 7.49
C MET A 83 7.22 9.12 8.68
N VAL A 84 7.90 9.55 9.75
CA VAL A 84 7.23 10.11 10.94
C VAL A 84 6.23 11.23 10.61
N PRO A 85 6.58 12.29 9.85
CA PRO A 85 5.64 13.36 9.53
C PRO A 85 4.45 12.88 8.69
N VAL A 86 4.59 11.82 7.88
CA VAL A 86 3.49 11.23 7.13
C VAL A 86 2.45 10.66 8.08
N TYR A 87 2.88 9.89 9.08
CA TYR A 87 1.97 9.35 10.10
C TYR A 87 1.33 10.46 10.95
N GLN A 88 2.09 11.50 11.31
CA GLN A 88 1.57 12.67 12.03
C GLN A 88 0.52 13.47 11.25
N ALA A 89 0.56 13.39 9.92
CA ALA A 89 -0.42 14.06 9.05
C ALA A 89 -1.73 13.26 8.90
N HIS A 90 -1.69 11.94 9.06
CA HIS A 90 -2.83 11.06 8.77
C HIS A 90 -3.47 10.42 10.01
N PHE A 91 -2.79 10.43 11.16
CA PHE A 91 -3.27 9.82 12.39
C PHE A 91 -3.25 10.81 13.54
N THR A 92 -4.17 10.61 14.48
CA THR A 92 -4.18 11.30 15.78
C THR A 92 -3.31 10.57 16.80
N ALA A 93 -3.01 11.21 17.93
CA ALA A 93 -2.29 10.60 19.04
C ALA A 93 -3.05 9.39 19.59
N GLU A 94 -4.38 9.49 19.65
CA GLU A 94 -5.28 8.43 20.08
C GLU A 94 -5.25 7.24 19.10
N ASP A 95 -5.26 7.50 17.78
CA ASP A 95 -5.15 6.45 16.77
C ASP A 95 -3.84 5.67 16.92
N VAL A 96 -2.70 6.36 17.02
CA VAL A 96 -1.39 5.73 17.17
C VAL A 96 -1.30 4.95 18.49
N ALA A 97 -1.90 5.46 19.57
CA ALA A 97 -1.98 4.72 20.83
C ALA A 97 -2.82 3.44 20.69
N GLY A 98 -3.94 3.49 19.97
CA GLY A 98 -4.77 2.34 19.64
C GLY A 98 -4.01 1.30 18.80
N LEU A 99 -3.30 1.74 17.76
CA LEU A 99 -2.46 0.89 16.92
C LEU A 99 -1.34 0.23 17.72
N LEU A 100 -0.67 0.98 18.59
CA LEU A 100 0.35 0.44 19.49
C LEU A 100 -0.22 -0.65 20.41
N LYS A 101 -1.39 -0.41 21.02
CA LYS A 101 -2.07 -1.41 21.85
C LYS A 101 -2.39 -2.67 21.05
N PHE A 102 -2.92 -2.50 19.83
CA PHE A 102 -3.28 -3.61 18.97
C PHE A 102 -2.04 -4.42 18.54
N TYR A 103 -1.04 -3.77 17.94
CA TYR A 103 0.14 -4.46 17.41
C TYR A 103 1.02 -5.07 18.49
N LYS A 104 0.96 -4.60 19.75
CA LYS A 104 1.61 -5.29 20.89
C LYS A 104 0.86 -6.53 21.38
N SER A 105 -0.42 -6.70 21.00
CA SER A 105 -1.20 -7.88 21.40
C SER A 105 -0.77 -9.14 20.63
N PRO A 106 -1.02 -10.35 21.16
CA PRO A 106 -0.76 -11.59 20.42
C PRO A 106 -1.44 -11.64 19.05
N LEU A 107 -2.67 -11.09 18.94
CA LEU A 107 -3.38 -11.02 17.67
C LEU A 107 -2.70 -10.04 16.70
N GLY A 108 -2.31 -8.87 17.16
CA GLY A 108 -1.61 -7.88 16.33
C GLY A 108 -0.27 -8.39 15.81
N GLN A 109 0.50 -9.10 16.65
CA GLN A 109 1.73 -9.78 16.22
C GLN A 109 1.46 -10.91 15.21
N LYS A 110 0.37 -11.66 15.39
CA LYS A 110 -0.08 -12.64 14.39
C LYS A 110 -0.46 -11.97 13.07
N VAL A 111 -1.09 -10.80 13.10
CA VAL A 111 -1.42 -10.02 11.89
C VAL A 111 -0.15 -9.61 11.15
N ILE A 112 0.86 -9.07 11.84
CA ILE A 112 2.14 -8.68 11.23
C ILE A 112 2.80 -9.86 10.50
N THR A 113 2.76 -11.05 11.10
CA THR A 113 3.44 -12.23 10.56
C THR A 113 2.62 -13.01 9.52
N GLN A 114 1.30 -13.11 9.70
CA GLN A 114 0.46 -13.97 8.86
C GLN A 114 -0.21 -13.24 7.71
N MET A 115 -0.52 -11.94 7.83
CA MET A 115 -1.19 -11.22 6.74
C MET A 115 -0.40 -11.23 5.43
N PRO A 116 0.92 -10.97 5.41
CA PRO A 116 1.70 -11.05 4.17
C PRO A 116 1.64 -12.43 3.52
N ILE A 117 1.67 -13.50 4.33
CA ILE A 117 1.60 -14.89 3.86
C ILE A 117 0.23 -15.18 3.25
N THR A 118 -0.84 -14.84 3.97
CA THR A 118 -2.23 -15.03 3.52
C THR A 118 -2.50 -14.25 2.23
N MET A 119 -2.05 -13.00 2.14
CA MET A 119 -2.19 -12.19 0.92
C MET A 119 -1.43 -12.81 -0.25
N ALA A 120 -0.18 -13.26 -0.03
CA ALA A 120 0.60 -13.92 -1.07
C ALA A 120 -0.04 -15.23 -1.58
N GLN A 121 -0.65 -16.01 -0.68
CA GLN A 121 -1.41 -17.20 -1.06
C GLN A 121 -2.67 -16.83 -1.86
N GLY A 122 -3.43 -15.83 -1.41
CA GLY A 122 -4.61 -15.32 -2.12
C GLY A 122 -4.27 -14.84 -3.53
N MET A 123 -3.16 -14.13 -3.72
CA MET A 123 -2.68 -13.72 -5.04
C MET A 123 -2.40 -14.92 -5.95
N LYS A 124 -1.76 -15.98 -5.45
CA LYS A 124 -1.51 -17.21 -6.23
C LYS A 124 -2.80 -17.88 -6.68
N ILE A 125 -3.79 -17.97 -5.79
CA ILE A 125 -5.11 -18.51 -6.11
C ILE A 125 -5.79 -17.65 -7.19
N GLY A 126 -5.78 -16.33 -7.04
CA GLY A 126 -6.35 -15.40 -8.02
C GLY A 126 -5.70 -15.53 -9.40
N GLN A 127 -4.38 -15.68 -9.47
CA GLN A 127 -3.66 -15.93 -10.73
C GLN A 127 -4.08 -17.25 -11.38
N GLN A 128 -4.21 -18.33 -10.59
CA GLN A 128 -4.65 -19.64 -11.10
C GLN A 128 -6.08 -19.57 -11.63
N TRP A 129 -7.00 -19.00 -10.86
CA TRP A 129 -8.39 -18.80 -11.27
C TRP A 129 -8.49 -17.94 -12.53
N GLY A 130 -7.71 -16.85 -12.62
CA GLY A 130 -7.69 -15.97 -13.78
C GLY A 130 -7.25 -16.69 -15.06
N ARG A 131 -6.21 -17.53 -14.98
CA ARG A 131 -5.78 -18.37 -16.12
C ARG A 131 -6.88 -19.33 -16.56
N GLN A 132 -7.47 -20.06 -15.62
CA GLN A 132 -8.55 -21.01 -15.93
C GLN A 132 -9.77 -20.32 -16.56
N ARG A 133 -10.18 -19.17 -16.01
CA ARG A 133 -11.29 -18.40 -16.54
C ARG A 133 -10.99 -17.85 -17.95
N GLY A 134 -9.76 -17.41 -18.18
CA GLY A 134 -9.27 -16.96 -19.48
C GLY A 134 -9.30 -18.07 -20.53
N GLU A 135 -8.78 -19.25 -20.20
CA GLU A 135 -8.82 -20.42 -21.09
C GLU A 135 -10.27 -20.83 -21.42
N ALA A 136 -11.16 -20.84 -20.43
CA ALA A 136 -12.58 -21.14 -20.65
C ALA A 136 -13.26 -20.08 -21.54
N MET A 137 -12.92 -18.80 -21.35
CA MET A 137 -13.41 -17.70 -22.20
C MET A 137 -12.98 -17.89 -23.65
N ILE A 138 -11.70 -18.17 -23.91
CA ILE A 138 -11.19 -18.38 -25.26
C ILE A 138 -11.93 -19.54 -25.93
N LYS A 139 -12.08 -20.68 -25.25
CA LYS A 139 -12.84 -21.83 -25.78
C LYS A 139 -14.28 -21.48 -26.12
N GLU A 140 -14.95 -20.71 -25.25
CA GLU A 140 -16.32 -20.27 -25.49
C GLU A 140 -16.42 -19.37 -26.72
N LEU A 141 -15.52 -18.39 -26.85
CA LEU A 141 -15.49 -17.46 -27.98
C LEU A 141 -15.15 -18.16 -29.30
N GLN A 142 -14.28 -19.19 -29.26
CA GLN A 142 -13.99 -20.05 -30.39
C GLN A 142 -15.22 -20.86 -30.83
N HIS A 143 -15.92 -21.49 -29.88
CA HIS A 143 -17.15 -22.22 -30.16
C HIS A 143 -18.24 -21.33 -30.76
N LYS A 144 -18.32 -20.06 -30.34
CA LYS A 144 -19.24 -19.06 -30.90
C LYS A 144 -18.79 -18.48 -32.24
N GLY A 145 -17.61 -18.86 -32.75
CA GLY A 145 -17.02 -18.31 -33.97
C GLY A 145 -16.60 -16.84 -33.87
N THR A 146 -16.57 -16.28 -32.65
CA THR A 146 -16.08 -14.91 -32.41
C THR A 146 -14.55 -14.86 -32.48
N LEU A 147 -13.87 -15.96 -32.11
CA LEU A 147 -12.45 -16.18 -32.32
C LEU A 147 -12.22 -17.39 -33.23
N ASP A 148 -11.13 -17.40 -33.99
CA ASP A 148 -10.64 -18.54 -34.76
C ASP A 148 -9.97 -19.60 -33.87
N ALA A 149 -9.52 -20.71 -34.47
CA ALA A 149 -8.88 -21.81 -33.75
C ALA A 149 -7.58 -21.40 -33.04
N GLU A 150 -6.95 -20.29 -33.45
CA GLU A 150 -5.76 -19.72 -32.83
C GLU A 150 -6.08 -18.62 -31.80
N GLY A 151 -7.36 -18.35 -31.55
CA GLY A 151 -7.82 -17.38 -30.56
C GLY A 151 -7.77 -15.94 -31.06
N ARG A 152 -7.77 -15.72 -32.38
CA ARG A 152 -7.74 -14.38 -33.03
C ARG A 152 -9.10 -14.01 -33.60
N CYS A 153 -9.36 -12.72 -33.76
CA CYS A 153 -10.55 -12.25 -34.46
C CYS A 153 -10.50 -12.66 -35.94
N PRO A 154 -11.55 -13.29 -36.50
CA PRO A 154 -11.61 -13.64 -37.92
C PRO A 154 -11.36 -12.42 -38.82
N GLY A 155 -10.48 -12.58 -39.82
CA GLY A 155 -10.14 -11.52 -40.78
C GLY A 155 -9.23 -10.42 -40.23
N SER A 156 -8.76 -10.50 -38.98
CA SER A 156 -7.71 -9.59 -38.51
C SER A 156 -6.36 -9.96 -39.14
N PRO A 157 -5.64 -9.01 -39.75
CA PRO A 157 -4.27 -9.25 -40.16
C PRO A 157 -3.44 -9.66 -38.93
N ALA A 158 -2.48 -10.56 -39.12
CA ALA A 158 -1.57 -10.95 -38.06
C ALA A 158 -0.98 -9.67 -37.43
N ALA A 159 -1.18 -9.49 -36.13
CA ALA A 159 -0.59 -8.37 -35.43
C ALA A 159 0.92 -8.42 -35.65
N LYS A 160 1.48 -7.40 -36.33
CA LYS A 160 2.93 -7.17 -36.31
C LYS A 160 3.28 -6.89 -34.86
N LEU A 161 3.72 -7.91 -34.13
CA LEU A 161 4.39 -7.74 -32.86
C LEU A 161 5.48 -6.68 -33.06
N PRO A 162 5.55 -5.62 -32.24
CA PRO A 162 6.70 -4.73 -32.26
C PRO A 162 7.95 -5.58 -32.05
N SER A 163 8.85 -5.58 -33.04
CA SER A 163 10.14 -6.23 -32.92
C SER A 163 10.90 -5.55 -31.78
N THR A 164 11.02 -6.21 -30.64
CA THR A 164 11.91 -5.80 -29.55
C THR A 164 13.33 -6.36 -29.72
N ALA A 165 13.68 -6.84 -30.92
CA ALA A 165 15.08 -7.10 -31.24
C ALA A 165 15.82 -5.75 -31.35
N PRO A 166 16.89 -5.52 -30.58
CA PRO A 166 17.75 -4.37 -30.78
C PRO A 166 18.39 -4.48 -32.17
N ASP A 167 18.32 -3.41 -32.94
CA ASP A 167 19.06 -3.26 -34.18
C ASP A 167 20.56 -3.28 -33.86
N PRO A 168 21.38 -4.22 -34.38
CA PRO A 168 22.80 -4.30 -34.08
C PRO A 168 23.63 -3.32 -34.93
N GLY A 169 23.10 -2.12 -35.19
CA GLY A 169 23.77 -1.14 -36.04
C GLY A 169 23.33 0.28 -35.76
N HIS A 170 23.95 0.91 -34.75
CA HIS A 170 24.49 2.27 -34.76
C HIS A 170 25.26 2.55 -33.47
#